data_AF-A0A966QFX9-F1
#
_entry.id   AF-A0A966QFX9-F1
#
_cell.length_a   1.000
_cell.length_b   1.000
_cell.length_c   1.000
_cell.angle_alpha   90.00
_cell.angle_beta   90.00
_cell.angle_gamma   90.00
#
_symmetry.space_group_name_H-M   'P 1'
#
loop_
_entity.id
_entity.type
_entity.pdbx_description
1 polymer ?
#
loop_
_entity_poly.entity_id
_entity_poly.type
_entity_poly.pdbx_seq_one_letter_code
_entity_poly.pdbx_strand_id
1 'polypeptide(L)'
;MASSLLVSAGAGFAGWQPLNDTIMGGSSQADCQATSEGLLLVGYVEPQGGGFVSCRSPVYAPPLDLSAYGALELELDGDGRRFKLAIACRDGV
;
A
#
# COMPACT_ATOMS: atom_id res chain seq x y z
N MET A 1 -2.35 19.67 -21.20
CA MET A 1 -2.78 18.38 -20.63
C MET A 1 -1.97 18.15 -19.37
N ALA A 2 -2.60 17.87 -18.23
CA ALA A 2 -1.84 17.52 -17.03
C ALA A 2 -1.19 16.15 -17.27
N SER A 3 0.13 16.06 -17.09
CA SER A 3 0.84 14.77 -17.14
C SER A 3 0.57 14.01 -15.86
N SER A 4 0.15 12.74 -15.96
CA SER A 4 0.11 11.80 -14.84
C SER A 4 1.37 10.93 -14.84
N LEU A 5 1.82 10.54 -13.64
CA LEU A 5 2.88 9.53 -13.47
C LEU A 5 2.23 8.25 -12.97
N LEU A 6 2.33 7.18 -13.76
CA LEU A 6 1.89 5.86 -13.30
C LEU A 6 2.91 5.31 -12.31
N VAL A 7 2.51 5.17 -11.04
CA VAL A 7 3.34 4.58 -9.99
C VAL A 7 3.22 3.04 -9.99
N SER A 8 1.99 2.51 -10.02
CA SER A 8 1.72 1.07 -10.08
C SER A 8 0.31 0.83 -10.60
N ALA A 9 0.12 -0.23 -11.39
CA ALA A 9 -1.19 -0.76 -11.81
C ALA A 9 -1.04 -2.24 -12.18
N GLY A 10 -2.09 -3.05 -11.95
CA GLY A 10 -2.08 -4.49 -12.26
C GLY A 10 -0.82 -5.21 -11.78
N ALA A 11 -0.15 -5.93 -12.68
CA ALA A 11 1.09 -6.65 -12.35
C ALA A 11 2.24 -5.74 -11.87
N GLY A 12 2.16 -4.42 -12.07
CA GLY A 12 3.11 -3.44 -11.55
C GLY A 12 3.15 -3.35 -10.02
N PHE A 13 2.19 -3.95 -9.32
CA PHE A 13 2.24 -4.14 -7.86
C PHE A 13 3.17 -5.28 -7.41
N ALA A 14 3.87 -5.95 -8.32
CA ALA A 14 4.85 -6.97 -7.98
C ALA A 14 5.90 -6.45 -6.96
N GLY A 15 6.19 -7.26 -5.95
CA GLY A 15 7.12 -6.90 -4.88
C GLY A 15 6.53 -6.09 -3.72
N TRP A 16 5.23 -5.76 -3.76
CA TRP A 16 4.53 -5.30 -2.57
C TRP A 16 4.44 -6.43 -1.54
N GLN A 17 4.51 -6.05 -0.26
CA GLN A 17 4.58 -6.99 0.86
C GLN A 17 3.53 -6.68 1.92
N PRO A 18 2.96 -7.70 2.59
CA PRO A 18 2.03 -7.49 3.68
C PRO A 18 2.76 -6.92 4.90
N LEU A 19 2.03 -6.11 5.66
CA LEU A 19 2.45 -5.58 6.94
C LEU A 19 1.34 -5.87 7.96
N ASN A 20 1.63 -6.77 8.89
CA ASN A 20 0.69 -7.22 9.92
C ASN A 20 1.20 -6.79 11.32
N ASP A 21 0.29 -6.74 12.29
CA ASP A 21 0.57 -6.39 13.69
C ASP A 21 1.34 -7.47 14.49
N THR A 22 1.71 -8.58 13.85
CA THR A 22 2.27 -9.78 14.49
C THR A 22 3.59 -9.55 15.23
N ILE A 23 4.41 -8.58 14.81
CA ILE A 23 5.66 -8.22 15.51
C ILE A 23 5.40 -7.69 16.93
N MET A 24 4.24 -7.07 17.15
CA MET A 24 3.83 -6.55 18.46
C MET A 24 2.96 -7.54 19.23
N GLY A 25 2.88 -8.80 18.80
CA GLY A 25 2.05 -9.84 19.42
C GLY A 25 0.57 -9.79 19.02
N GLY A 26 0.22 -9.01 17.98
CA GLY A 26 -1.11 -9.02 17.39
C GLY A 26 -1.41 -10.32 16.65
N SER A 27 -2.70 -10.60 16.46
CA SER A 27 -3.19 -11.81 15.78
C SER A 27 -3.86 -11.49 14.44
N SER A 28 -3.68 -10.29 13.90
CA SER A 28 -4.17 -9.96 12.56
C SER A 28 -3.24 -10.58 11.53
N GLN A 29 -3.83 -11.11 10.46
CA GLN A 29 -3.08 -11.77 9.41
C GLN A 29 -3.71 -11.48 8.05
N ALA A 30 -2.95 -10.82 7.19
CA ALA A 30 -3.30 -10.68 5.79
C ALA A 30 -2.08 -10.93 4.89
N ASP A 31 -2.39 -11.13 3.62
CA ASP A 31 -1.44 -11.18 2.53
C ASP A 31 -1.86 -10.20 1.43
N CYS A 32 -0.90 -9.78 0.60
CA CYS A 32 -1.16 -8.94 -0.55
C CYS A 32 -0.57 -9.54 -1.82
N GLN A 33 -1.39 -9.60 -2.87
CA GLN A 33 -1.04 -10.28 -4.10
C GLN A 33 -1.24 -9.36 -5.30
N ALA A 34 -0.20 -9.21 -6.11
CA ALA A 34 -0.30 -8.52 -7.39
C ALA A 34 -1.07 -9.41 -8.38
N THR A 35 -2.12 -8.87 -8.97
CA THR A 35 -2.95 -9.50 -10.00
C THR A 35 -2.92 -8.67 -11.28
N SER A 36 -3.54 -9.15 -12.35
CA SER A 36 -3.73 -8.32 -13.56
C SER A 36 -4.61 -7.09 -13.32
N GLU A 37 -5.47 -7.14 -12.31
CA GLU A 37 -6.46 -6.08 -12.00
C GLU A 37 -5.91 -5.06 -11.00
N GLY A 38 -5.00 -5.44 -10.12
CA GLY A 38 -4.40 -4.54 -9.14
C GLY A 38 -3.68 -5.26 -8.01
N LEU A 39 -3.65 -4.65 -6.83
CA LEU A 39 -3.16 -5.27 -5.61
C LEU A 39 -4.35 -5.75 -4.77
N LEU A 40 -4.45 -7.06 -4.58
CA LEU A 40 -5.47 -7.66 -3.74
C LEU A 40 -4.93 -7.81 -2.31
N LEU A 41 -5.57 -7.19 -1.33
CA LEU A 41 -5.32 -7.40 0.10
C LEU A 41 -6.43 -8.29 0.68
N VAL A 42 -6.07 -9.47 1.18
CA VAL A 42 -7.02 -10.41 1.78
C VAL A 42 -6.48 -10.90 3.12
N GLY A 43 -7.35 -10.92 4.12
CA GLY A 43 -6.99 -11.42 5.44
C GLY A 43 -8.01 -11.11 6.50
N TYR A 44 -7.59 -11.30 7.75
CA TYR A 44 -8.34 -11.06 8.96
C TYR A 44 -7.66 -10.00 9.81
N VAL A 45 -8.46 -9.10 10.37
CA VAL A 45 -8.03 -8.11 11.35
C VAL A 45 -8.67 -8.48 12.69
N GLU A 46 -7.86 -8.64 13.73
CA GLU A 46 -8.39 -8.80 15.08
C GLU A 46 -8.95 -7.46 15.58
N PRO A 47 -10.26 -7.34 15.80
CA PRO A 47 -10.86 -6.07 16.21
C PRO A 47 -10.47 -5.64 17.63
N GLN A 48 -10.05 -6.58 18.49
CA GLN A 48 -9.63 -6.28 19.85
C GLN A 48 -8.16 -5.84 19.92
N GLY A 49 -7.86 -4.89 20.80
CA GLY A 49 -6.47 -4.47 21.04
C GLY A 49 -5.83 -3.62 19.94
N GLY A 50 -6.59 -3.17 18.94
CA GLY A 50 -6.11 -2.25 17.90
C GLY A 50 -5.33 -2.94 16.78
N GLY A 51 -5.73 -4.16 16.41
CA GLY A 51 -5.08 -4.91 15.35
C GLY A 51 -5.14 -4.23 13.99
N PHE A 52 -4.17 -4.52 13.13
CA PHE A 52 -4.10 -3.96 11.77
C PHE A 52 -3.43 -4.89 10.77
N VAL A 53 -3.80 -4.68 9.51
CA VAL A 53 -3.13 -5.24 8.33
C VAL A 53 -2.97 -4.14 7.28
N SER A 54 -1.94 -4.25 6.46
CA SER A 54 -1.64 -3.29 5.39
C SER A 54 -0.78 -3.94 4.31
N CYS A 55 -0.57 -3.22 3.22
CA CYS A 55 0.38 -3.57 2.17
C CYS A 55 1.39 -2.44 2.02
N ARG A 56 2.62 -2.77 1.66
CA ARG A 56 3.68 -1.78 1.47
C ARG A 56 4.44 -2.05 0.18
N SER A 57 4.71 -0.98 -0.58
CA SER A 57 5.59 -1.05 -1.75
C SER A 57 7.03 -1.40 -1.36
N PRO A 58 7.85 -1.88 -2.31
CA PRO A 58 9.29 -1.83 -2.16
C PRO A 58 9.76 -0.38 -1.99
N VAL A 59 10.97 -0.20 -1.48
CA VAL A 59 11.63 1.12 -1.47
C VAL A 59 12.04 1.44 -2.90
N TYR A 60 11.49 2.52 -3.46
CA TYR A 60 11.89 3.00 -4.78
C TYR A 60 13.35 3.47 -4.75
N ALA A 61 14.15 2.93 -5.67
CA ALA A 61 15.55 3.28 -5.86
C ALA A 61 15.82 3.46 -7.37
N PRO A 62 15.99 4.71 -7.86
CA PRO A 62 15.99 5.96 -7.09
C PRO A 62 14.59 6.31 -6.51
N PRO A 63 14.51 7.20 -5.50
CA PRO A 63 13.23 7.73 -5.03
C PRO A 63 12.43 8.38 -6.16
N LEU A 64 11.10 8.34 -6.06
CA LEU A 64 10.21 9.00 -7.01
C LEU A 64 10.30 10.53 -6.84
N ASP A 65 10.60 11.25 -7.93
CA ASP A 65 10.46 12.70 -7.97
C ASP A 65 9.01 13.08 -8.31
N LEU A 66 8.28 13.54 -7.30
CA LEU A 66 6.88 13.96 -7.44
C LEU A 66 6.72 15.49 -7.47
N SER A 67 7.81 16.26 -7.57
CA SER A 67 7.81 17.73 -7.44
C SER A 67 6.92 18.45 -8.46
N ALA A 68 6.72 17.85 -9.64
CA ALA A 68 5.86 18.38 -10.70
C ALA A 68 4.36 18.07 -10.52
N TYR A 69 3.97 17.30 -9.49
CA TYR A 69 2.61 16.78 -9.32
C TYR A 69 1.94 17.36 -8.06
N GLY A 70 0.67 17.74 -8.19
CA GLY A 70 -0.09 18.37 -7.09
C GLY A 70 -0.98 17.42 -6.28
N ALA A 71 -1.17 16.17 -6.71
CA ALA A 71 -2.07 15.22 -6.08
C ALA A 71 -1.65 13.76 -6.34
N LEU A 72 -2.17 12.87 -5.51
CA LEU A 72 -2.15 11.43 -5.74
C LEU A 72 -3.56 10.97 -6.13
N GLU A 73 -3.61 10.07 -7.10
CA GLU A 73 -4.84 9.43 -7.56
C GLU A 73 -4.79 7.94 -7.18
N LEU A 74 -5.87 7.44 -6.60
CA LEU A 74 -6.01 6.05 -6.19
C LEU A 74 -7.35 5.53 -6.68
N GLU A 75 -7.30 4.42 -7.40
CA GLU A 75 -8.48 3.59 -7.67
C GLU A 75 -8.49 2.46 -6.63
N LEU A 76 -9.56 2.38 -5.84
CA LEU A 76 -9.66 1.41 -4.76
C LEU A 76 -11.09 0.88 -4.64
N ASP A 77 -11.22 -0.44 -4.51
CA ASP A 77 -12.43 -1.04 -3.93
C ASP A 77 -12.17 -1.24 -2.44
N GLY A 78 -12.90 -0.49 -1.63
CA GLY A 78 -12.72 -0.51 -0.18
C GLY A 78 -13.54 -1.59 0.50
N ASP A 79 -14.46 -2.26 -0.20
CA ASP A 79 -15.46 -3.16 0.39
C ASP A 79 -16.16 -2.52 1.61
N GLY A 80 -16.53 -1.24 1.48
CA GLY A 80 -17.15 -0.44 2.54
C GLY A 80 -16.22 -0.04 3.70
N ARG A 81 -14.94 -0.39 3.66
CA ARG A 81 -13.94 -0.06 4.70
C ARG A 81 -13.20 1.24 4.38
N ARG A 82 -12.76 1.91 5.45
CA ARG A 82 -11.87 3.07 5.35
C ARG A 82 -10.42 2.63 5.42
N PHE A 83 -9.63 3.04 4.43
CA PHE A 83 -8.20 2.82 4.39
C PHE A 83 -7.43 4.09 4.75
N LYS A 84 -6.21 3.91 5.23
CA LYS A 84 -5.24 4.97 5.44
C LYS A 84 -4.09 4.77 4.45
N LEU A 85 -3.82 5.80 3.64
CA LEU A 85 -2.60 5.86 2.84
C LEU A 85 -1.47 6.45 3.70
N ALA A 86 -0.32 5.79 3.70
CA ALA A 86 0.91 6.30 4.31
C ALA A 86 1.97 6.48 3.22
N ILE A 87 2.60 7.66 3.20
CA ILE A 87 3.69 7.98 2.27
C ILE A 87 4.91 8.24 3.14
N ALA A 88 6.03 7.62 2.77
CA ALA A 88 7.29 7.82 3.45
C ALA A 88 8.33 8.30 2.44
N CYS A 89 8.98 9.40 2.76
CA CYS A 89 10.22 9.80 2.11
C CYS A 89 11.37 9.11 2.86
N ARG A 90 12.20 8.38 2.13
CA ARG A 90 13.53 7.95 2.62
C ARG A 90 14.55 8.68 1.77
N ASP A 91 14.73 9.95 2.05
CA ASP A 91 15.81 10.78 1.49
C ASP A 91 17.16 10.57 2.23
N GLY A 92 17.20 9.66 3.21
CA GLY A 92 18.43 9.30 3.91
C GLY A 92 18.86 10.31 4.96
N VAL A 93 17.93 11.17 5.42
CA VAL A 93 18.09 12.04 6.60
C VAL A 93 17.54 11.35 7.85
#